data_AF-A0A7V8A4C4-F1
#
_entry.id   AF-A0A7V8A4C4-F1
#
_cell.length_a   1.000
_cell.length_b   1.000
_cell.length_c   1.000
_cell.angle_alpha   90.00
_cell.angle_beta   90.00
_cell.angle_gamma   90.00
#
_symmetry.space_group_name_H-M   'P 1'
#
loop_
_entity.id
_entity.type
_entity.pdbx_description
1 polymer ?
#
loop_
_entity_poly.entity_id
_entity_poly.type
_entity_poly.pdbx_seq_one_letter_code
_entity_poly.pdbx_strand_id
1 'polypeptide(L)'
;MIFKLAPSNEPSAKDVQEDVNICASSLLCRSFLPFKSINLPIRHFMSIRLRMKKPKLKSAAECETMQDVRYEVDRIDELLVDLLAERQSMMDAAARIKQHRNTVRDEARIEDVVAKVLRHANQVGLSPNIAEPVWRLLIEKCIEYEFVRFDENSRD
;
A
#
# COMPACT_ATOMS: atom_id res chain seq x y z
N MET A 1 -1.09 -10.79 48.13
CA MET A 1 -1.05 -9.42 47.60
C MET A 1 -1.54 -9.46 46.15
N ILE A 2 -2.76 -8.98 45.92
CA ILE A 2 -3.41 -8.96 44.61
C ILE A 2 -3.18 -7.56 44.03
N PHE A 3 -2.44 -7.46 42.93
CA PHE A 3 -2.34 -6.23 42.16
C PHE A 3 -3.55 -6.11 41.24
N LYS A 4 -4.34 -5.06 41.47
CA LYS A 4 -5.56 -4.71 40.74
C LYS A 4 -5.16 -4.05 39.43
N LEU A 5 -5.46 -4.69 38.30
CA LEU A 5 -5.30 -4.12 36.96
C LEU A 5 -6.23 -2.91 36.81
N ALA A 6 -5.71 -1.78 36.36
CA ALA A 6 -6.49 -0.62 35.96
C ALA A 6 -7.14 -0.87 34.59
N PRO A 7 -8.36 -0.39 34.34
CA PRO A 7 -9.06 -0.64 33.08
C PRO A 7 -8.46 0.18 31.93
N SER A 8 -8.24 -0.50 30.81
CA SER A 8 -7.91 0.08 29.50
C SER A 8 -9.10 0.89 28.97
N ASN A 9 -8.92 2.21 28.83
CA ASN A 9 -9.84 3.07 28.09
C ASN A 9 -9.72 2.75 26.59
N GLU A 10 -10.75 2.11 26.03
CA GLU A 10 -10.98 2.09 24.58
C GLU A 10 -11.47 3.48 24.13
N PRO A 11 -10.89 4.10 23.08
CA PRO A 11 -11.41 5.37 22.57
C PRO A 11 -12.74 5.16 21.85
N SER A 12 -13.70 6.04 22.13
CA SER A 12 -15.05 5.97 21.57
C SER A 12 -15.10 6.47 20.13
N ALA A 13 -16.00 5.92 19.32
CA ALA A 13 -16.18 6.19 17.89
C ALA A 13 -16.52 7.66 17.50
N LYS A 14 -16.55 8.59 18.46
CA LYS A 14 -16.73 10.03 18.22
C LYS A 14 -15.40 10.78 18.07
N ASP A 15 -14.29 10.25 18.59
CA ASP A 15 -12.97 10.91 18.60
C ASP A 15 -12.19 10.70 17.29
N VAL A 16 -12.70 9.88 16.36
CA VAL A 16 -12.08 9.61 15.05
C VAL A 16 -12.64 10.53 13.95
N GLN A 17 -13.70 11.29 14.23
CA GLN A 17 -14.44 12.03 13.20
C GLN A 17 -14.07 13.53 13.10
N GLU A 18 -13.23 14.05 13.99
CA GLU A 18 -12.92 15.49 14.06
C GLU A 18 -11.68 15.92 13.26
N ASP A 19 -10.84 15.00 12.78
CA ASP A 19 -9.62 15.32 11.99
C ASP A 19 -9.82 15.32 10.47
N VAL A 20 -11.04 15.06 9.97
CA VAL A 20 -11.32 14.97 8.52
C VAL A 20 -11.77 16.30 7.91
N ASN A 21 -11.99 17.37 8.70
CA ASN A 21 -12.66 18.59 8.23
C ASN A 21 -11.83 19.90 8.18
N ILE A 22 -10.48 19.84 8.23
CA ILE A 22 -9.65 21.07 8.25
C ILE A 22 -9.05 21.47 6.89
N CYS A 23 -9.26 20.72 5.79
CA CYS A 23 -8.56 20.98 4.52
C CYS A 23 -9.41 21.66 3.41
N ALA A 24 -10.56 22.25 3.73
CA ALA A 24 -11.48 22.74 2.70
C ALA A 24 -12.07 24.14 2.95
N SER A 25 -11.29 25.16 3.34
CA SER A 25 -11.77 26.56 3.37
C SER A 25 -10.67 27.63 3.50
N SER A 26 -9.73 27.74 2.55
CA SER A 26 -9.00 29.01 2.40
C SER A 26 -8.67 29.31 0.94
N LEU A 27 -9.62 30.00 0.31
CA LEU A 27 -9.42 30.84 -0.86
C LEU A 27 -8.40 31.93 -0.53
N LEU A 28 -7.13 31.74 -0.88
CA LEU A 28 -6.23 32.87 -1.12
C LEU A 28 -5.43 32.62 -2.41
N CYS A 29 -5.70 33.50 -3.36
CA CYS A 29 -5.29 33.48 -4.74
C CYS A 29 -4.06 34.37 -4.94
N ARG A 30 -3.20 33.96 -5.89
CA ARG A 30 -2.28 34.77 -6.73
C ARG A 30 -0.99 35.34 -6.13
N SER A 31 0.14 34.82 -6.62
CA SER A 31 1.10 35.54 -7.51
C SER A 31 2.26 34.60 -7.91
N PHE A 32 2.38 34.26 -9.21
CA PHE A 32 3.48 34.68 -10.11
C PHE A 32 4.88 34.17 -9.65
N LEU A 33 5.55 33.16 -10.26
CA LEU A 33 6.04 32.96 -11.66
C LEU A 33 6.75 31.57 -11.74
N PRO A 34 7.37 31.13 -12.86
CA PRO A 34 6.80 30.78 -14.16
C PRO A 34 7.08 29.31 -14.52
N PHE A 35 6.06 28.62 -15.02
CA PHE A 35 6.16 27.26 -15.54
C PHE A 35 6.90 27.28 -16.90
N LYS A 36 8.17 26.87 -16.94
CA LYS A 36 8.90 26.58 -18.18
C LYS A 36 8.95 25.08 -18.41
N SER A 37 8.02 24.63 -19.27
CA SER A 37 8.22 23.65 -20.34
C SER A 37 9.17 22.48 -20.10
N ILE A 38 8.65 21.37 -19.55
CA ILE A 38 8.92 20.03 -20.12
C ILE A 38 7.56 19.31 -20.24
N ASN A 39 7.08 19.27 -21.48
CA ASN A 39 5.91 18.49 -21.91
C ASN A 39 6.29 17.00 -21.92
N LEU A 40 5.80 16.22 -20.97
CA LEU A 40 5.56 14.81 -21.21
C LEU A 40 4.06 14.53 -21.01
N PRO A 41 3.31 14.19 -22.07
CA PRO A 41 1.86 14.15 -21.98
C PRO A 41 1.43 12.93 -21.17
N ILE A 42 0.62 13.19 -20.14
CA ILE A 42 -0.19 12.22 -19.35
C ILE A 42 -0.93 11.20 -20.27
N ARG A 43 -1.11 11.52 -21.55
CA ARG A 43 -1.66 10.63 -22.58
C ARG A 43 -0.87 9.33 -22.83
N HIS A 44 0.43 9.26 -22.52
CA HIS A 44 1.18 8.03 -22.77
C HIS A 44 0.82 6.91 -21.78
N PHE A 45 0.54 7.25 -20.52
CA PHE A 45 0.23 6.26 -19.49
C PHE A 45 -1.17 5.63 -19.66
N MET A 46 -2.13 6.38 -20.23
CA MET A 46 -3.46 5.83 -20.56
C MET A 46 -3.52 5.09 -21.91
N SER A 47 -2.56 5.30 -22.82
CA SER A 47 -2.62 4.79 -24.20
C SER A 47 -2.18 3.32 -24.36
N ILE A 48 -1.44 2.75 -23.40
CA ILE A 48 -0.99 1.34 -23.48
C ILE A 48 -2.10 0.37 -23.04
N ARG A 49 -3.13 0.86 -22.30
CA ARG A 49 -4.13 0.00 -21.64
C ARG A 49 -5.32 -0.45 -22.50
N LEU A 50 -5.38 -0.08 -23.79
CA LEU A 50 -6.56 -0.31 -24.64
C LEU A 50 -6.19 -0.76 -26.05
N ARG A 51 -5.46 -1.88 -26.19
CA ARG A 51 -5.32 -2.52 -27.50
C ARG A 51 -5.09 -4.04 -27.46
N MET A 52 -5.90 -4.74 -26.68
CA MET A 52 -6.38 -6.09 -27.02
C MET A 52 -7.82 -6.16 -26.52
N LYS A 53 -8.72 -6.86 -27.23
CA LYS A 53 -10.06 -7.16 -26.70
C LYS A 53 -9.83 -7.72 -25.29
N LYS A 54 -10.17 -6.96 -24.24
CA LYS A 54 -10.08 -7.47 -22.87
C LYS A 54 -10.85 -8.78 -22.87
N PRO A 55 -10.18 -9.93 -22.67
CA PRO A 55 -10.88 -11.20 -22.59
C PRO A 55 -11.95 -11.07 -21.51
N LYS A 56 -13.09 -11.72 -21.76
CA LYS A 56 -14.21 -11.69 -20.83
C LYS A 56 -13.69 -12.22 -19.49
N LEU A 57 -13.71 -11.37 -18.47
CA LEU A 57 -13.39 -11.74 -17.10
C LEU A 57 -14.29 -12.91 -16.71
N LYS A 58 -13.69 -14.04 -16.36
CA LYS A 58 -14.41 -15.21 -15.85
C LYS A 58 -14.32 -15.22 -14.33
N SER A 59 -15.45 -15.40 -13.66
CA SER A 59 -15.45 -15.81 -12.26
C SER A 59 -14.93 -17.24 -12.13
N ALA A 60 -14.51 -17.62 -10.92
CA ALA A 60 -14.04 -18.99 -10.67
C ALA A 60 -15.08 -20.07 -11.06
N ALA A 61 -16.38 -19.76 -10.94
CA ALA A 61 -17.47 -20.66 -11.33
C ALA A 61 -17.70 -20.74 -12.85
N GLU A 62 -17.24 -19.75 -13.62
CA GLU A 62 -17.35 -19.70 -15.09
C GLU A 62 -16.11 -20.27 -15.80
N CYS A 63 -15.03 -20.56 -15.06
CA CYS A 63 -13.85 -21.21 -15.62
C CYS A 63 -14.17 -22.69 -15.89
N GLU A 64 -14.13 -23.09 -17.16
CA GLU A 64 -14.42 -24.47 -17.59
C GLU A 64 -13.14 -25.27 -17.85
N THR A 65 -12.01 -24.58 -18.06
CA THR A 65 -10.73 -25.20 -18.39
C THR A 65 -9.59 -24.65 -17.54
N MET A 66 -8.48 -25.38 -17.45
CA MET A 66 -7.27 -24.89 -16.78
C MET A 66 -6.63 -23.69 -17.49
N GLN A 67 -6.88 -23.55 -18.79
CA GLN A 67 -6.48 -22.38 -19.56
C GLN A 67 -7.24 -21.13 -19.08
N ASP A 68 -8.54 -21.24 -18.78
CA ASP A 68 -9.31 -20.15 -18.20
C ASP A 68 -8.78 -19.73 -16.83
N VAL A 69 -8.49 -20.71 -15.97
CA VAL A 69 -7.95 -20.45 -14.63
C VAL A 69 -6.60 -19.74 -14.71
N ARG A 70 -5.67 -20.23 -15.55
CA ARG A 70 -4.35 -19.62 -15.72
C ARG A 70 -4.47 -18.19 -16.25
N TYR A 71 -5.34 -17.98 -17.24
CA TYR A 71 -5.59 -16.65 -17.78
C TYR A 71 -6.04 -15.66 -16.70
N GLU A 72 -6.98 -16.05 -15.84
CA GLU A 72 -7.44 -15.19 -14.75
C GLU A 72 -6.37 -15.01 -13.64
N VAL A 73 -5.57 -16.03 -13.34
CA VAL A 73 -4.45 -15.92 -12.39
C VAL A 73 -3.39 -14.96 -12.91
N ASP A 74 -2.96 -15.11 -14.17
CA ASP A 74 -1.97 -14.23 -14.80
C ASP A 74 -2.44 -12.76 -14.74
N ARG A 75 -3.72 -12.52 -15.03
CA ARG A 75 -4.34 -11.20 -14.93
C ARG A 75 -4.35 -10.66 -13.50
N ILE A 76 -4.62 -11.50 -12.50
CA ILE A 76 -4.56 -11.11 -11.08
C ILE A 76 -3.13 -10.79 -10.68
N ASP A 77 -2.15 -11.57 -11.13
CA ASP A 77 -0.73 -11.36 -10.85
C ASP A 77 -0.22 -10.05 -11.45
N GLU A 78 -0.64 -9.69 -12.66
CA GLU A 78 -0.38 -8.35 -13.24
C GLU A 78 -0.91 -7.23 -12.33
N LEU A 79 -2.14 -7.36 -11.82
CA LEU A 79 -2.72 -6.38 -10.90
C LEU A 79 -2.00 -6.35 -9.54
N LEU A 80 -1.55 -7.50 -9.04
CA LEU A 80 -0.76 -7.57 -7.82
C LEU A 80 0.58 -6.85 -8.00
N VAL A 81 1.25 -7.02 -9.14
CA VAL A 81 2.51 -6.30 -9.44
C VAL A 81 2.28 -4.79 -9.46
N ASP A 82 1.21 -4.31 -10.11
CA ASP A 82 0.84 -2.88 -10.10
C ASP A 82 0.66 -2.35 -8.68
N LEU A 83 -0.08 -3.07 -7.82
CA LEU A 83 -0.32 -2.70 -6.43
C LEU A 83 0.95 -2.75 -5.57
N LEU A 84 1.83 -3.73 -5.81
CA LEU A 84 3.10 -3.85 -5.11
C LEU A 84 4.05 -2.71 -5.49
N ALA A 85 4.05 -2.26 -6.75
CA ALA A 85 4.80 -1.08 -7.17
C ALA A 85 4.30 0.19 -6.48
N GLU A 86 2.98 0.37 -6.36
CA GLU A 86 2.41 1.48 -5.58
C GLU A 86 2.83 1.39 -4.09
N ARG A 87 2.76 0.20 -3.49
CA ARG A 87 3.22 -0.04 -2.12
C ARG A 87 4.72 0.28 -1.96
N GLN A 88 5.56 -0.10 -2.92
CA GLN A 88 6.98 0.21 -2.92
C GLN A 88 7.24 1.72 -2.95
N SER A 89 6.44 2.49 -3.71
CA SER A 89 6.58 3.95 -3.75
C SER A 89 6.34 4.62 -2.38
N MET A 90 5.58 3.98 -1.49
CA MET A 90 5.43 4.44 -0.11
C MET A 90 6.72 4.25 0.70
N MET A 91 7.55 3.28 0.33
CA MET A 91 8.86 3.08 0.95
C MET A 91 9.84 4.17 0.51
N ASP A 92 9.76 4.64 -0.74
CA ASP A 92 10.50 5.84 -1.18
C ASP A 92 10.13 7.06 -0.34
N ALA A 93 8.83 7.26 -0.08
CA ALA A 93 8.36 8.33 0.77
C ALA A 93 8.84 8.15 2.22
N ALA A 94 8.78 6.94 2.77
CA ALA A 94 9.25 6.63 4.12
C ALA A 94 10.75 6.90 4.27
N ALA A 95 11.57 6.43 3.33
CA ALA A 95 13.02 6.64 3.31
C ALA A 95 13.39 8.13 3.23
N ARG A 96 12.58 8.97 2.57
CA ARG A 96 12.77 10.42 2.52
C ARG A 96 12.35 11.12 3.82
N ILE A 97 11.36 10.59 4.55
CA ILE A 97 10.78 11.21 5.75
C ILE A 97 11.57 10.82 7.01
N LYS A 98 12.02 9.57 7.11
CA LYS A 98 12.75 9.09 8.29
C LYS A 98 14.08 9.84 8.43
N GLN A 99 14.41 10.20 9.67
CA GLN A 99 15.63 10.95 9.98
C GLN A 99 16.79 10.06 10.43
N HIS A 100 16.47 8.84 10.88
CA HIS A 100 17.46 7.93 11.46
C HIS A 100 17.31 6.53 10.88
N ARG A 101 18.44 5.93 10.51
CA ARG A 101 18.50 4.61 9.88
C ARG A 101 17.88 3.51 10.74
N ASN A 102 17.99 3.61 12.07
CA ASN A 102 17.40 2.65 13.01
C ASN A 102 15.86 2.67 13.04
N THR A 103 15.21 3.69 12.46
CA THR A 103 13.75 3.77 12.34
C THR A 103 13.21 3.09 11.09
N VAL A 104 14.09 2.61 10.19
CA VAL A 104 13.68 1.88 8.98
C VAL A 104 12.97 0.58 9.36
N ARG A 105 13.52 -0.18 10.31
CA ARG A 105 12.90 -1.38 10.88
C ARG A 105 12.20 -1.06 12.20
N ASP A 106 10.91 -1.35 12.25
CA ASP A 106 10.06 -1.19 13.44
C ASP A 106 9.25 -2.46 13.66
N GLU A 107 9.70 -3.30 14.60
CA GLU A 107 9.06 -4.60 14.91
C GLU A 107 7.61 -4.46 15.36
N ALA A 108 7.30 -3.40 16.14
CA ALA A 108 5.93 -3.17 16.60
C ALA A 108 5.01 -2.86 15.41
N ARG A 109 5.51 -2.07 14.45
CA ARG A 109 4.78 -1.79 13.21
C ARG A 109 4.62 -3.02 12.33
N ILE A 110 5.64 -3.90 12.24
CA ILE A 110 5.56 -5.15 11.47
C ILE A 110 4.42 -6.03 12.01
N GLU A 111 4.37 -6.27 13.32
CA GLU A 111 3.32 -7.10 13.93
C GLU A 111 1.93 -6.46 13.79
N ASP A 112 1.81 -5.14 13.88
CA ASP A 112 0.56 -4.43 13.60
C ASP A 112 0.08 -4.61 12.14
N VAL A 113 0.99 -4.54 11.15
CA VAL A 113 0.63 -4.87 9.75
C VAL A 113 0.12 -6.31 9.65
N VAL A 114 0.86 -7.28 10.20
CA VAL A 114 0.51 -8.70 10.08
C VAL A 114 -0.84 -8.98 10.74
N ALA A 115 -1.10 -8.44 11.94
CA ALA A 115 -2.39 -8.59 12.61
C ALA A 115 -3.55 -7.99 11.81
N LYS A 116 -3.35 -6.81 11.20
CA LYS A 116 -4.36 -6.17 10.33
C LYS A 116 -4.64 -7.01 9.07
N VAL A 117 -3.60 -7.54 8.45
CA VAL A 117 -3.69 -8.41 7.27
C VAL A 117 -4.42 -9.70 7.60
N LEU A 118 -4.06 -10.38 8.70
CA LEU A 118 -4.71 -11.62 9.10
C LEU A 118 -6.19 -11.42 9.42
N ARG A 119 -6.54 -10.31 10.09
CA ARG A 119 -7.94 -9.96 10.31
C ARG A 119 -8.69 -9.76 9.00
N HIS A 120 -8.10 -9.07 8.02
CA HIS A 120 -8.73 -8.85 6.73
C HIS A 120 -8.82 -10.13 5.90
N ALA A 121 -7.75 -10.95 5.89
CA ALA A 121 -7.70 -12.24 5.22
C ALA A 121 -8.85 -13.15 5.68
N ASN A 122 -9.09 -13.22 6.99
CA ASN A 122 -10.22 -13.96 7.55
C ASN A 122 -11.58 -13.42 7.07
N GLN A 123 -11.74 -12.10 6.91
CA GLN A 123 -13.00 -11.50 6.44
C GLN A 123 -13.30 -11.81 4.98
N VAL A 124 -12.26 -11.92 4.14
CA VAL A 124 -12.41 -12.14 2.69
C VAL A 124 -12.19 -13.60 2.26
N GLY A 125 -11.92 -14.51 3.21
CA GLY A 125 -11.74 -15.94 2.96
C GLY A 125 -10.35 -16.34 2.47
N LEU A 126 -9.33 -15.49 2.62
CA LEU A 126 -7.95 -15.86 2.34
C LEU A 126 -7.38 -16.66 3.52
N SER A 127 -6.83 -17.83 3.24
CA SER A 127 -6.22 -18.70 4.26
C SER A 127 -5.09 -17.98 5.01
N PRO A 128 -5.07 -18.02 6.36
CA PRO A 128 -3.98 -17.41 7.15
C PRO A 128 -2.62 -18.06 6.85
N ASN A 129 -2.61 -19.35 6.49
CA ASN A 129 -1.40 -20.07 6.08
C ASN A 129 -0.81 -19.56 4.76
N ILE A 130 -1.60 -18.82 3.97
CA ILE A 130 -1.11 -18.11 2.78
C ILE A 130 -0.78 -16.66 3.14
N ALA A 131 -1.71 -15.97 3.83
CA ALA A 131 -1.60 -14.54 4.10
C ALA A 131 -0.36 -14.19 4.95
N GLU A 132 -0.15 -14.88 6.08
CA GLU A 132 0.95 -14.53 6.99
C GLU A 132 2.34 -14.63 6.35
N PRO A 133 2.75 -15.78 5.77
CA PRO A 133 4.09 -15.91 5.22
C PRO A 133 4.34 -14.96 4.03
N VAL A 134 3.32 -14.75 3.19
CA VAL A 134 3.42 -13.82 2.05
C VAL A 134 3.65 -12.39 2.55
N TRP A 135 2.87 -11.93 3.52
CA TRP A 135 3.02 -10.56 4.02
C TRP A 135 4.28 -10.36 4.85
N ARG A 136 4.72 -11.35 5.63
CA ARG A 136 6.00 -11.27 6.34
C ARG A 136 7.16 -11.12 5.35
N LEU A 137 7.21 -11.96 4.32
CA LEU A 137 8.24 -11.84 3.28
C LEU A 137 8.17 -10.51 2.54
N LEU A 138 6.98 -10.06 2.16
CA LEU A 138 6.79 -8.76 1.49
C LEU A 138 7.28 -7.60 2.36
N ILE A 139 6.97 -7.61 3.66
CA ILE A 139 7.43 -6.58 4.60
C ILE A 139 8.96 -6.58 4.66
N GLU A 140 9.60 -7.74 4.81
CA GLU A 140 11.06 -7.85 4.86
C GLU A 140 11.70 -7.31 3.56
N LYS A 141 11.16 -7.65 2.39
CA LYS A 141 11.65 -7.11 1.11
C LYS A 141 11.46 -5.61 0.97
N CYS A 142 10.39 -5.05 1.52
CA CYS A 142 10.22 -3.60 1.55
C CYS A 142 11.17 -2.91 2.54
N ILE A 143 11.49 -3.53 3.67
CA ILE A 143 12.50 -3.03 4.61
C ILE A 143 13.89 -3.03 3.95
N GLU A 144 14.26 -4.13 3.27
CA GLU A 144 15.51 -4.21 2.49
C GLU A 144 15.60 -3.09 1.45
N TYR A 145 14.52 -2.88 0.68
CA TYR A 145 14.44 -1.81 -0.31
C TYR A 145 14.54 -0.42 0.34
N GLU A 146 13.82 -0.19 1.44
CA GLU A 146 13.80 1.10 2.14
C GLU A 146 15.19 1.45 2.69
N PHE A 147 15.96 0.48 3.21
CA PHE A 147 17.34 0.73 3.65
C PHE A 147 18.22 1.25 2.51
N VAL A 148 18.13 0.66 1.32
CA VAL A 148 18.89 1.12 0.15
C VAL A 148 18.54 2.57 -0.17
N ARG A 149 17.25 2.90 -0.23
CA ARG A 149 16.77 4.25 -0.56
C ARG A 149 17.11 5.27 0.53
N PHE A 150 17.07 4.88 1.80
CA PHE A 150 17.48 5.72 2.92
C PHE A 150 18.97 6.06 2.83
N ASP A 151 19.81 5.05 2.56
CA ASP A 151 21.25 5.20 2.44
C ASP A 151 21.65 6.04 1.21
N GLU A 152 20.87 6.00 0.13
CA GLU A 152 21.00 6.91 -1.03
C GLU A 152 20.68 8.35 -0.65
N ASN A 153 19.52 8.60 -0.03
CA ASN A 153 19.07 9.95 0.34
C ASN A 153 19.98 10.62 1.38
N SER A 154 20.71 9.84 2.19
CA SER A 154 21.59 10.35 3.25
C SER A 154 22.97 10.79 2.75
N ARG A 155 23.29 10.56 1.47
CA ARG A 155 24.57 10.95 0.84
C ARG A 155 24.52 12.34 0.20
N ASP A 156 23.33 12.91 0.06
CA ASP A 156 23.07 14.25 -0.47
C ASP A 156 23.04 15.30 0.66
#